data_AF-A0A354QAL9-F1
#
_entry.id   AF-A0A354QAL9-F1
#
_cell.length_a   1.000
_cell.length_b   1.000
_cell.length_c   1.000
_cell.angle_alpha   90.00
_cell.angle_beta   90.00
_cell.angle_gamma   90.00
#
_symmetry.space_group_name_H-M   'P 1'
#
loop_
_entity.id
_entity.type
_entity.pdbx_description
1 polymer ?
#
loop_
_entity_poly.entity_id
_entity_poly.type
_entity_poly.pdbx_seq_one_letter_code
_entity_poly.pdbx_strand_id
1 'polypeptide(L)' 'MELYFYEDCEYSQIVLNTISTLKIKDKFTFKDIRLNPDYAKELVELTGDVMVPCLITQDGPMKEAKDIRKYLNSHFL' A
#
# COMPACT_ATOMS: atom_id res chain seq x y z
N MET A 1 -7.89 -3.66 4.32
CA MET A 1 -6.43 -3.77 4.06
C MET A 1 -5.78 -2.45 4.42
N GLU A 2 -4.47 -2.43 4.61
CA GLU A 2 -3.73 -1.18 4.87
C GLU A 2 -2.70 -0.94 3.78
N LEU A 3 -2.63 0.29 3.26
CA LEU A 3 -1.63 0.68 2.28
C LEU A 3 -0.74 1.77 2.87
N TYR A 4 0.54 1.46 3.03
CA TYR A 4 1.58 2.40 3.39
C TYR A 4 2.18 3.00 2.12
N PHE A 5 2.26 4.33 2.06
CA PHE A 5 2.67 5.05 0.86
C PHE A 5 3.16 6.46 1.20
N TYR A 6 3.57 7.20 0.16
CA TYR A 6 3.54 8.66 0.16
C TYR A 6 3.22 9.16 -1.24
N GLU A 7 2.64 10.36 -1.37
CA GLU A 7 2.12 10.85 -2.66
C GLU A 7 3.17 10.97 -3.76
N ASP A 8 4.38 11.45 -3.46
CA ASP A 8 5.44 11.64 -4.47
C ASP A 8 6.14 10.33 -4.93
N CYS A 9 5.68 9.16 -4.49
CA CYS A 9 6.28 7.88 -4.87
C CYS A 9 5.65 7.36 -6.17
N GLU A 10 6.44 7.26 -7.25
CA GLU A 10 5.97 6.71 -8.54
C GLU A 10 5.31 5.32 -8.38
N TYR A 11 5.94 4.41 -7.63
CA TYR A 11 5.40 3.08 -7.38
C TYR A 11 4.12 3.09 -6.56
N SER A 12 4.00 4.00 -5.59
CA SER A 12 2.76 4.16 -4.82
C SER A 12 1.63 4.70 -5.70
N GLN A 13 1.93 5.64 -6.59
CA GLN A 13 0.93 6.17 -7.53
C GLN A 13 0.36 5.08 -8.45
N ILE A 14 1.18 4.12 -8.89
CA ILE A 14 0.69 2.96 -9.66
C ILE A 14 -0.37 2.17 -8.87
N VAL A 15 -0.13 1.92 -7.58
CA VAL A 15 -1.07 1.19 -6.72
C VAL A 15 -2.32 2.03 -6.43
N LEU A 16 -2.16 3.30 -6.06
CA LEU A 16 -3.28 4.22 -5.80
C LEU A 16 -4.20 4.36 -7.02
N ASN A 17 -3.62 4.49 -8.22
CA ASN A 17 -4.38 4.56 -9.47
C ASN A 17 -5.14 3.26 -9.75
N THR A 18 -4.54 2.10 -9.44
CA THR A 18 -5.22 0.80 -9.55
C THR A 18 -6.42 0.73 -8.62
N ILE A 19 -6.24 1.07 -7.34
CA ILE A 19 -7.31 1.11 -6.32
C ILE A 19 -8.43 2.07 -6.75
N SER A 20 -8.07 3.24 -7.29
CA SER A 20 -9.03 4.23 -7.79
C SER A 20 -9.80 3.72 -8.99
N THR A 21 -9.12 3.07 -9.94
CA THR A 21 -9.74 2.50 -11.15
C THR A 21 -10.73 1.39 -10.81
N LEU A 22 -10.37 0.53 -9.85
CA LEU A 22 -11.23 -0.55 -9.35
C LEU A 22 -12.35 -0.04 -8.43
N LYS A 23 -12.34 1.25 -8.04
CA LYS A 23 -13.33 1.87 -7.14
C LYS A 23 -13.45 1.18 -5.77
N ILE A 24 -12.32 0.70 -5.24
CA ILE A 24 -12.24 -0.05 -3.98
C ILE A 24 -11.58 0.75 -2.84
N LYS A 25 -11.58 2.09 -2.92
CA LYS A 25 -10.92 2.96 -1.93
C LYS A 25 -11.43 2.72 -0.50
N ASP A 26 -12.71 2.38 -0.34
CA ASP A 26 -13.35 2.08 0.95
C ASP A 26 -12.83 0.79 1.61
N LYS A 27 -12.08 -0.04 0.88
CA LYS A 27 -11.47 -1.28 1.42
C LYS A 27 -10.12 -1.05 2.10
N PHE A 28 -9.60 0.17 2.06
CA PHE A 28 -8.25 0.49 2.52
C PHE A 28 -8.22 1.56 3.60
N THR A 29 -7.34 1.35 4.56
CA THR A 29 -6.77 2.42 5.38
C THR A 29 -5.50 2.90 4.69
N PHE A 30 -5.45 4.18 4.34
CA PHE A 30 -4.30 4.82 3.69
C PHE A 30 -3.40 5.44 4.75
N LYS A 31 -2.14 4.99 4.81
CA LYS A 31 -1.15 5.42 5.78
C LYS A 31 0.00 6.13 5.07
N ASP A 32 -0.06 7.46 5.01
CA ASP A 32 1.03 8.26 4.45
C ASP A 32 2.17 8.39 5.47
N ILE A 33 3.30 7.77 5.17
CA ILE A 33 4.45 7.70 6.09
C ILE A 33 5.26 9.00 6.18
N ARG A 34 5.05 9.96 5.26
CA ARG A 34 5.67 11.28 5.30
C ARG A 34 4.84 12.28 6.10
N LEU A 35 3.52 12.11 6.12
CA LEU A 35 2.61 12.96 6.89
C LEU A 35 2.49 12.54 8.35
N ASN A 36 2.59 11.24 8.63
CA ASN A 36 2.53 10.73 10.00
C ASN A 36 3.75 9.83 10.30
N PRO A 37 4.68 10.28 11.17
CA PRO A 37 5.87 9.52 11.50
C PRO A 37 5.56 8.21 12.25
N ASP A 38 4.40 8.08 12.88
CA ASP A 38 4.03 6.83 13.56
C ASP A 38 3.71 5.72 12.55
N TYR A 39 3.19 6.06 11.36
CA TYR A 39 3.04 5.07 10.28
C TYR A 39 4.37 4.59 9.73
N ALA A 40 5.39 5.45 9.69
CA ALA A 40 6.73 5.03 9.31
C ALA A 40 7.33 4.05 10.33
N LYS A 41 7.14 4.31 11.64
CA LYS A 41 7.57 3.38 12.70
C LYS A 41 6.82 2.05 12.61
N GLU A 42 5.51 2.10 12.48
CA GLU A 42 4.66 0.91 12.33
C GLU A 42 5.11 0.06 11.12
N LEU A 43 5.43 0.69 9.98
CA LEU A 43 5.92 -0.01 8.79
C LEU A 43 7.27 -0.72 9.04
N VAL A 44 8.19 -0.09 9.78
CA VAL A 44 9.47 -0.69 10.16
C VAL A 44 9.26 -1.88 11.10
N GLU A 45 8.37 -1.75 12.08
CA GLU A 45 8.03 -2.84 13.00
C GLU A 45 7.42 -4.04 12.26
N LEU A 46 6.57 -3.78 11.27
CA LEU A 46 5.93 -4.82 10.46
C LEU A 46 6.86 -5.49 9.45
N THR A 47 7.80 -4.74 8.86
CA THR A 47 8.49 -5.18 7.64
C THR A 47 10.00 -5.04 7.65
N GLY A 48 10.58 -4.46 8.70
CA GLY A 48 12.03 -4.24 8.87
C GLY A 48 12.61 -3.03 8.13
N ASP A 49 11.82 -2.32 7.32
CA ASP A 49 12.26 -1.12 6.59
C ASP A 49 11.09 -0.14 6.36
N VAL A 50 11.36 0.97 5.65
CA VAL A 50 10.37 1.99 5.27
C VAL A 50 10.01 1.94 3.78
N MET A 51 10.19 0.79 3.14
CA MET A 51 9.95 0.66 1.69
C MET A 51 8.45 0.78 1.39
N VAL A 52 8.12 1.64 0.43
CA VAL A 52 6.75 1.84 -0.06
C VAL A 52 6.70 1.70 -1.59
N PRO A 53 5.54 1.33 -2.16
CA PRO A 53 4.28 0.98 -1.49
C PRO A 53 4.37 -0.33 -0.70
N CYS A 54 3.69 -0.41 0.43
CA CYS A 54 3.52 -1.67 1.15
C CYS A 54 2.05 -1.91 1.45
N LEU A 55 1.51 -3.01 0.92
CA LEU A 55 0.16 -3.46 1.18
C LEU A 55 0.19 -4.53 2.28
N ILE A 56 -0.57 -4.32 3.35
CA ILE A 56 -0.80 -5.33 4.40
C ILE A 56 -2.14 -6.02 4.12
N THR A 57 -2.06 -7.33 3.87
CA THR A 57 -3.21 -8.23 3.72
C THR A 57 -3.25 -9.22 4.88
N GLN A 58 -4.23 -10.14 4.86
CA GLN A 58 -4.29 -11.24 5.83
C GLN A 58 -3.11 -12.21 5.69
N ASP A 59 -2.51 -12.30 4.50
CA ASP A 59 -1.39 -13.20 4.20
C ASP A 59 -0.02 -12.56 4.49
N GLY A 60 0.00 -11.29 4.91
CA GLY A 60 1.20 -10.54 5.28
C GLY A 60 1.51 -9.35 4.37
N PRO A 61 2.72 -8.78 4.50
CA PRO A 61 3.13 -7.60 3.74
C PRO A 61 3.54 -7.92 2.31
N MET A 62 3.11 -7.07 1.37
CA MET A 62 3.49 -7.12 -0.04
C MET A 62 4.10 -5.77 -0.44
N LYS A 63 5.34 -5.76 -0.94
CA LYS A 63 6.12 -4.53 -1.21
C LYS A 63 6.25 -4.18 -2.70
N GLU A 64 6.17 -5.19 -3.56
CA GLU A 64 6.36 -4.97 -5.00
C GLU A 64 5.08 -4.42 -5.64
N ALA A 65 5.14 -3.19 -6.17
CA ALA A 65 3.98 -2.53 -6.77
C ALA A 65 3.32 -3.37 -7.89
N LYS A 66 4.11 -4.15 -8.65
CA LYS A 66 3.61 -5.07 -9.67
C LYS A 66 2.79 -6.20 -9.06
N ASP A 67 3.25 -6.78 -7.97
CA ASP A 67 2.57 -7.88 -7.28
C ASP A 67 1.32 -7.38 -6.56
N ILE A 68 1.41 -6.22 -5.90
CA ILE A 68 0.26 -5.53 -5.31
C ILE A 68 -0.81 -5.32 -6.38
N ARG A 69 -0.44 -4.77 -7.54
CA ARG A 69 -1.38 -4.55 -8.64
C ARG A 69 -2.00 -5.86 -9.12
N LYS A 70 -1.21 -6.92 -9.28
CA LYS A 70 -1.70 -8.24 -9.69
C LYS A 70 -2.71 -8.78 -8.67
N TYR A 71 -2.38 -8.71 -7.38
CA TYR A 71 -3.25 -9.11 -6.28
C TYR A 71 -4.58 -8.35 -6.31
N LEU A 72 -4.53 -7.02 -6.40
CA LEU A 72 -5.73 -6.17 -6.43
C LEU A 72 -6.64 -6.50 -7.61
N ASN A 73 -6.08 -6.70 -8.80
CA ASN A 73 -6.88 -7.08 -9.95
C ASN A 73 -7.48 -8.48 -9.75
N SER A 74 -6.70 -9.47 -9.33
CA SER A 74 -7.22 -10.83 -9.12
C SER A 74 -8.24 -10.97 -7.99
N HIS A 75 -8.23 -10.06 -7.00
CA HIS A 75 -9.12 -10.13 -5.84
C HIS A 75 -10.42 -9.31 -6.03
N PHE A 76 -10.42 -8.30 -6.91
CA PHE A 76 -11.54 -7.35 -7.03
C PHE A 76 -12.12 -7.19 -8.45
N LEU A 77 -11.47 -7.72 -9.51
CA LEU A 77 -12.11 -7.94 -10.81
C LEU A 77 -12.78 -9.32 -10.84
#